data_AF-A0A832J3X6-F1
#
_entry.id   AF-A0A832J3X6-F1
#
_cell.length_a   1.000
_cell.length_b   1.000
_cell.length_c   1.000
_cell.angle_alpha   90.00
_cell.angle_beta   90.00
_cell.angle_gamma   90.00
#
_symmetry.space_group_name_H-M   'P 1'
#
loop_
_entity.id
_entity.type
_entity.pdbx_description
1 polymer ?
#
loop_
_entity_poly.entity_id
_entity_poly.type
_entity_poly.pdbx_seq_one_letter_code
_entity_poly.pdbx_strand_id
1 'polypeptide(L)'
;MSINRRNFPYWLVFAIILATAGILYSMGRVLICKCGTVKLWYFELNTSEGSQHLFDWYSPSHLIHGILFYAILWLIARRLDVGWRLV
;
A
#
# COMPACT_ATOMS: atom_id res chain seq x y z
N MET A 1 -17.90 -14.04 11.33
CA MET A 1 -16.42 -14.11 11.40
C MET A 1 -16.01 -13.81 12.83
N SER A 2 -15.55 -14.80 13.60
CA SER A 2 -15.09 -14.55 14.98
C SER A 2 -13.72 -13.87 14.93
N ILE A 3 -13.63 -12.61 15.35
CA ILE A 3 -12.37 -11.88 15.42
C ILE A 3 -11.66 -12.29 16.71
N ASN A 4 -10.69 -13.19 16.61
CA ASN A 4 -9.79 -13.54 17.71
C ASN A 4 -8.71 -12.46 17.89
N ARG A 5 -8.22 -12.24 19.12
CA ARG A 5 -7.15 -11.26 19.43
C ARG A 5 -5.90 -11.43 18.58
N ARG A 6 -5.55 -12.67 18.19
CA ARG A 6 -4.42 -12.94 17.28
C ARG A 6 -4.64 -12.43 15.85
N ASN A 7 -5.90 -12.43 15.39
CA ASN A 7 -6.25 -12.07 14.02
C ASN A 7 -6.71 -10.61 13.88
N PHE A 8 -7.06 -9.99 15.01
CA PHE A 8 -7.50 -8.59 15.09
C PHE A 8 -6.61 -7.60 14.33
N PRO A 9 -5.26 -7.59 14.48
CA PRO A 9 -4.43 -6.63 13.76
C PRO A 9 -4.55 -6.75 12.23
N TYR A 10 -4.69 -7.96 11.68
CA TYR A 10 -4.86 -8.13 10.23
C TYR A 10 -6.20 -7.57 9.73
N TRP A 11 -7.27 -7.76 10.51
CA TRP A 11 -8.57 -7.15 10.20
C TRP A 11 -8.52 -5.63 10.27
N LEU A 12 -7.77 -5.08 11.23
CA LEU A 12 -7.56 -3.64 11.36
C LEU A 12 -6.79 -3.08 10.15
N VAL A 13 -5.68 -3.71 9.75
CA VAL A 13 -4.92 -3.33 8.54
C VAL A 13 -5.83 -3.37 7.30
N PHE A 14 -6.61 -4.43 7.13
CA PHE A 14 -7.56 -4.53 6.01
C PHE A 14 -8.58 -3.39 6.01
N ALA A 15 -9.14 -3.05 7.18
CA ALA A 15 -10.06 -1.92 7.31
C ALA A 15 -9.38 -0.57 6.98
N ILE A 16 -8.14 -0.35 7.42
CA ILE A 16 -7.37 0.87 7.11
C ILE A 16 -7.12 0.99 5.60
N ILE A 17 -6.76 -0.12 4.94
CA ILE A 17 -6.56 -0.15 3.48
C ILE A 17 -7.85 0.21 2.75
N LEU A 18 -8.97 -0.42 3.11
CA LEU A 18 -10.27 -0.14 2.50
C LEU A 18 -10.72 1.32 2.72
N ALA A 19 -10.57 1.83 3.94
CA ALA A 19 -10.90 3.22 4.27
C ALA A 19 -10.05 4.19 3.45
N THR A 20 -8.74 3.95 3.36
CA THR A 20 -7.81 4.80 2.58
C THR A 20 -8.15 4.77 1.10
N ALA A 21 -8.40 3.59 0.53
CA ALA A 21 -8.82 3.44 -0.86
C ALA A 21 -10.15 4.17 -1.14
N GLY A 22 -11.14 4.03 -0.25
CA GLY A 22 -12.42 4.73 -0.35
C GLY A 22 -12.28 6.24 -0.29
N ILE A 23 -11.45 6.76 0.63
CA ILE A 23 -11.16 8.20 0.74
C ILE A 23 -10.50 8.71 -0.54
N LEU A 24 -9.44 8.04 -1.03
CA LEU A 24 -8.76 8.43 -2.26
C LEU A 24 -9.71 8.42 -3.47
N TYR A 25 -10.55 7.40 -3.57
CA TYR A 25 -11.57 7.33 -4.62
C TYR A 25 -12.57 8.50 -4.51
N SER A 26 -13.02 8.84 -3.30
CA SER A 26 -13.91 9.99 -3.06
C SER A 26 -13.27 11.33 -3.42
N MET A 27 -11.94 11.44 -3.32
CA MET A 27 -11.16 12.60 -3.76
C MET A 27 -10.94 12.64 -5.29
N GLY A 28 -11.56 11.74 -6.04
CA GLY A 28 -11.46 11.68 -7.51
C GLY A 28 -10.21 10.95 -8.02
N ARG A 29 -9.46 10.23 -7.16
CA ARG A 29 -8.38 9.36 -7.61
C ARG A 29 -8.97 8.16 -8.35
N VAL A 30 -8.34 7.81 -9.47
CA VAL A 30 -8.73 6.64 -10.26
C VAL A 30 -8.13 5.38 -9.60
N LEU A 31 -8.86 4.26 -9.65
CA LEU A 31 -8.38 2.99 -9.09
C LEU A 31 -7.31 2.34 -9.98
N ILE A 32 -7.41 2.59 -11.29
CA ILE A 32 -6.50 2.11 -12.32
C ILE A 32 -6.58 3.06 -13.52
N CYS A 33 -5.61 2.97 -14.44
CA CYS A 33 -5.57 3.76 -15.65
C CYS A 33 -6.92 3.78 -16.40
N LYS A 34 -7.43 4.98 -16.68
CA LYS A 34 -8.63 5.19 -17.53
C LYS A 34 -8.35 5.01 -19.03
N CYS A 35 -7.12 4.70 -19.41
CA CYS A 35 -6.67 4.51 -20.78
C CYS A 35 -7.19 3.22 -21.46
N GLY A 36 -7.98 2.40 -20.76
CA GLY A 36 -8.55 1.16 -21.31
C GLY A 36 -7.60 -0.03 -21.33
N THR A 37 -6.35 0.13 -20.88
CA THR A 37 -5.39 -0.96 -20.75
C THR A 37 -4.64 -0.88 -19.42
N VAL A 38 -4.19 -2.03 -18.93
CA VAL A 38 -3.33 -2.12 -17.74
C VAL A 38 -2.01 -2.71 -18.17
N LYS A 39 -0.94 -1.93 -18.04
CA LYS A 39 0.42 -2.37 -18.30
C LYS A 39 1.03 -2.92 -17.01
N LEU A 40 1.83 -3.98 -17.14
CA LEU A 40 2.63 -4.49 -16.03
C LEU A 40 3.68 -3.45 -15.62
N TRP A 41 4.36 -2.87 -16.61
CA TRP A 41 5.36 -1.83 -16.42
C TRP A 41 5.06 -0.61 -17.28
N TYR A 42 5.05 0.56 -16.67
CA TYR A 42 4.89 1.86 -17.34
C TYR A 42 6.23 2.61 -17.38
N PHE A 43 6.68 2.95 -18.59
CA PHE A 43 8.03 3.51 -18.82
C PHE A 43 8.08 5.03 -18.89
N GLU A 44 6.97 5.69 -19.23
CA GLU A 44 6.97 7.14 -19.44
C GLU A 44 6.98 7.91 -18.12
N LEU A 45 7.62 9.07 -18.13
CA LEU A 45 7.73 9.97 -16.99
C LEU A 45 6.89 11.22 -17.21
N ASN A 46 6.44 11.85 -16.12
CA ASN A 46 5.68 13.12 -16.15
C ASN A 46 4.38 13.06 -16.98
N THR A 47 3.72 11.91 -17.01
CA THR A 47 2.41 11.72 -17.66
C THR A 47 1.29 11.57 -16.63
N SER A 48 0.04 11.73 -17.07
CA SER A 48 -1.14 11.47 -16.25
C SER A 48 -1.40 9.99 -15.96
N GLU A 49 -0.75 9.07 -16.68
CA GLU A 49 -0.84 7.61 -16.46
C GLU A 49 0.19 7.10 -15.44
N GLY A 50 1.17 7.94 -15.06
CA GLY A 50 2.13 7.63 -14.02
C GLY A 50 1.43 7.20 -12.72
N SER A 51 1.91 6.11 -12.14
CA SER A 51 1.32 5.50 -10.93
C SER A 51 -0.14 5.08 -11.06
N GLN A 52 -0.66 4.93 -12.29
CA GLN A 52 -2.00 4.38 -12.58
C GLN A 52 -1.94 2.97 -13.20
N HIS A 53 -0.74 2.39 -13.31
CA HIS A 53 -0.48 1.02 -13.76
C HIS A 53 0.15 0.19 -12.62
N LEU A 54 0.45 -1.09 -12.86
CA LEU A 54 0.96 -1.97 -11.80
C LEU A 54 2.34 -1.57 -11.28
N PHE A 55 3.28 -1.26 -12.18
CA PHE A 55 4.61 -0.77 -11.84
C PHE A 55 5.04 0.39 -12.75
N ASP A 56 5.89 1.25 -12.21
CA ASP A 56 6.48 2.42 -12.86
C ASP A 56 7.83 2.80 -12.20
N TRP A 57 8.44 3.91 -12.60
CA TRP A 57 9.69 4.39 -11.97
C TRP A 57 9.58 4.81 -10.50
N TYR A 58 8.39 4.97 -9.94
CA TYR A 58 8.23 5.20 -8.51
C TYR A 58 8.22 3.88 -7.72
N SER A 59 7.99 2.74 -8.36
CA SER A 59 7.92 1.43 -7.69
C SER A 59 9.21 1.03 -6.95
N PRO A 60 10.43 1.22 -7.51
CA PRO A 60 11.68 0.96 -6.78
C PRO A 60 11.83 1.81 -5.51
N SER A 61 11.36 3.06 -5.55
CA SER A 61 11.36 3.94 -4.37
C SER A 61 10.50 3.35 -3.26
N HIS A 62 9.29 2.87 -3.58
CA HIS A 62 8.40 2.23 -2.60
C HIS A 62 9.03 0.98 -1.96
N LEU A 63 9.76 0.18 -2.75
CA LEU A 63 10.47 -1.00 -2.21
C LEU A 63 11.52 -0.59 -1.18
N ILE A 64 12.39 0.37 -1.53
CA ILE A 64 13.48 0.81 -0.65
C ILE A 64 12.93 1.49 0.60
N HIS A 65 11.95 2.38 0.45
CA HIS A 65 11.31 3.05 1.59
C HIS A 65 10.60 2.04 2.50
N GLY A 66 9.91 1.05 1.95
CA GLY A 66 9.25 -0.01 2.72
C GLY A 66 10.23 -0.81 3.57
N ILE A 67 11.37 -1.22 2.98
CA ILE A 67 12.45 -1.92 3.71
C ILE A 67 13.01 -1.02 4.82
N LEU A 68 13.29 0.25 4.51
CA LEU A 68 13.86 1.20 5.46
C LEU A 68 12.92 1.44 6.66
N PHE A 69 11.65 1.74 6.41
CA PHE A 69 10.67 1.99 7.47
C PHE A 69 10.42 0.74 8.30
N TYR A 70 10.35 -0.44 7.68
CA TYR A 70 10.22 -1.68 8.44
C TYR A 70 11.46 -1.97 9.29
N ALA A 71 12.67 -1.72 8.79
CA ALA A 71 13.89 -1.90 9.57
C ALA A 71 13.93 -0.97 10.80
N ILE A 72 13.53 0.30 10.63
CA ILE A 72 13.42 1.27 11.74
C ILE A 72 12.37 0.80 12.75
N LEU A 73 11.17 0.45 12.28
CA LEU A 73 10.10 -0.06 13.14
C LEU A 73 10.54 -1.31 13.89
N TRP A 74 11.22 -2.23 13.20
CA TRP A 74 11.75 -3.45 13.79
C TRP A 74 12.68 -3.14 14.95
N LEU A 75 13.63 -2.20 14.80
CA LEU A 75 14.58 -1.84 15.87
C LEU A 75 13.89 -1.34 17.15
N ILE A 76 12.82 -0.56 17.00
CA ILE A 76 12.11 0.10 18.11
C ILE A 76 11.05 -0.83 18.72
N ALA A 77 10.34 -1.60 17.89
CA ALA A 77 9.17 -2.40 18.28
C ALA A 77 9.44 -3.92 18.31
N ARG A 78 10.68 -4.34 18.59
CA ARG A 78 11.11 -5.76 18.60
C ARG A 78 10.26 -6.68 19.48
N ARG A 79 9.56 -6.15 20.49
CA ARG A 79 8.71 -6.91 21.41
C ARG A 79 7.25 -7.05 20.96
N LEU A 80 6.81 -6.29 19.97
CA LEU A 80 5.47 -6.43 19.41
C LEU A 80 5.40 -7.66 18.50
N ASP A 81 4.27 -8.36 18.52
CA ASP A 81 3.98 -9.41 17.55
C ASP A 81 3.99 -8.85 16.12
N VAL A 82 4.36 -9.68 15.14
CA VAL A 82 4.47 -9.26 13.74
C VAL A 82 3.18 -8.63 13.21
N GLY A 83 2.01 -9.17 13.57
CA GLY A 83 0.73 -8.59 13.15
C GLY A 83 0.55 -7.14 13.60
N TRP A 84 0.97 -6.81 14.82
CA TRP A 84 0.89 -5.44 15.35
C TRP A 84 1.94 -4.50 14.76
N ARG A 85 2.98 -5.01 14.09
CA ARG A 85 3.94 -4.19 13.34
C ARG A 85 3.44 -3.79 11.95
N LEU A 86 2.28 -4.32 11.52
CA LEU A 86 1.68 -4.00 10.22
C LEU A 86 0.59 -2.92 10.31
N VAL A 87 0.09 -2.66 11.53
CA VAL A 87 -0.89 -1.60 11.84
C VAL A 87 -0.14 -0.28 11.99
#